data_AF-A0A365T7N7-F1
#
_entry.id   AF-A0A365T7N7-F1
#
_cell.length_a   1.000
_cell.length_b   1.000
_cell.length_c   1.000
_cell.angle_alpha   90.00
_cell.angle_beta   90.00
_cell.angle_gamma   90.00
#
_symmetry.space_group_name_H-M   'P 1'
#
loop_
_entity.id
_entity.type
_entity.pdbx_description
1 polymer ?
#
loop_
_entity_poly.entity_id
_entity_poly.type
_entity_poly.pdbx_seq_one_letter_code
_entity_poly.pdbx_strand_id
1 'polypeptide(L)'
;MRFFVVTDIEGVAGIDSFDRTRTRDEAQKAPAMDQLAREVDACVAGIRDVYPDAEVTVWDGHGSGGLREDDVQDATYVAGDSRPYFDLSEYDVQLFVGQHAMAGTVAAPLRHTYSSRSVEYYRLNGTFIGEFGCRALVAGYQDVPTVFLSGDDKACHEAQMFVPEIETVAVKRGTGEESAVHRDPDDACAAVRDGTVRAVERLDDVPPYTGLEPPYELDVRHYDPVPPGEGWWDEDADHVERVDDWTVRITGESVVAPHDEFYLAF
;
A
#
# COMPACT_ATOMS: atom_id res chain seq x y z
N MET A 1 14.18 17.23 4.87
CA MET A 1 13.64 15.91 5.19
C MET A 1 13.12 15.30 3.92
N ARG A 2 13.19 13.98 3.81
CA ARG A 2 12.89 13.21 2.62
C ARG A 2 11.70 12.30 2.88
N PHE A 3 10.64 12.49 2.12
CA PHE A 3 9.36 11.81 2.27
C PHE A 3 9.14 10.86 1.10
N PHE A 4 8.74 9.64 1.41
CA PHE A 4 8.36 8.62 0.43
C PHE A 4 6.86 8.39 0.48
N VAL A 5 6.14 8.77 -0.58
CA VAL A 5 4.70 8.62 -0.70
C VAL A 5 4.40 7.42 -1.59
N VAL A 6 3.85 6.36 -0.98
CA VAL A 6 3.28 5.21 -1.69
C VAL A 6 1.87 5.56 -2.13
N THR A 7 1.56 5.31 -3.39
CA THR A 7 0.23 5.55 -3.94
C THR A 7 -0.42 4.28 -4.43
N ASP A 8 -1.73 4.23 -4.28
CA ASP A 8 -2.59 3.25 -4.91
C ASP A 8 -3.93 3.90 -5.29
N ILE A 9 -4.70 3.28 -6.18
CA ILE A 9 -5.88 3.93 -6.78
C ILE A 9 -7.19 3.40 -6.21
N GLU A 10 -7.21 2.18 -5.68
CA GLU A 10 -8.40 1.53 -5.14
C GLU A 10 -9.00 2.26 -3.94
N GLY A 11 -8.22 3.03 -3.18
CA GLY A 11 -8.63 3.67 -1.92
C GLY A 11 -9.10 5.13 -2.05
N VAL A 12 -8.92 5.79 -3.20
CA VAL A 12 -9.26 7.21 -3.38
C VAL A 12 -10.78 7.47 -3.39
N ALA A 13 -11.18 8.71 -3.15
CA ALA A 13 -12.59 9.10 -3.16
C ALA A 13 -13.21 8.92 -4.55
N GLY A 14 -14.50 8.57 -4.61
CA GLY A 14 -15.24 8.39 -5.86
C GLY A 14 -14.94 7.08 -6.61
N ILE A 15 -14.02 6.25 -6.12
CA ILE A 15 -13.61 4.99 -6.76
C ILE A 15 -14.03 3.79 -5.92
N ASP A 16 -14.84 2.90 -6.50
CA ASP A 16 -15.23 1.64 -5.88
C ASP A 16 -15.50 0.54 -6.91
N SER A 17 -14.89 0.63 -8.11
CA SER A 17 -15.01 -0.43 -9.12
C SER A 17 -13.66 -0.86 -9.69
N PHE A 18 -13.44 -2.18 -9.74
CA PHE A 18 -12.27 -2.80 -10.34
C PHE A 18 -12.18 -2.54 -11.86
N ASP A 19 -13.30 -2.28 -12.54
CA ASP A 19 -13.29 -1.88 -13.95
C ASP A 19 -12.56 -0.54 -14.15
N ARG A 20 -12.51 0.31 -13.11
CA ARG A 20 -11.81 1.59 -13.13
C ARG A 20 -10.38 1.51 -12.60
N THR A 21 -10.03 0.48 -11.83
CA THR A 21 -8.67 0.36 -11.28
C THR A 21 -7.81 -0.63 -12.05
N ARG A 22 -8.36 -1.77 -12.52
CA ARG A 22 -7.58 -2.81 -13.21
C ARG A 22 -7.29 -2.52 -14.68
N THR A 23 -8.06 -1.62 -15.30
CA THR A 23 -7.94 -1.35 -16.74
C THR A 23 -6.63 -0.62 -17.05
N ARG A 24 -6.05 -0.94 -18.22
CA ARG A 24 -4.94 -0.17 -18.82
C ARG A 24 -5.44 0.84 -19.86
N ASP A 25 -6.75 0.88 -20.11
CA ASP A 25 -7.36 1.91 -20.94
C ASP A 25 -7.40 3.23 -20.14
N GLU A 26 -6.49 4.13 -20.47
CA GLU A 26 -6.34 5.42 -19.80
C GLU A 26 -7.61 6.26 -19.86
N ALA A 27 -8.40 6.20 -20.94
CA ALA A 27 -9.63 6.99 -21.02
C ALA A 27 -10.69 6.49 -20.03
N GLN A 28 -10.72 5.17 -19.78
CA GLN A 28 -11.58 4.58 -18.76
C GLN A 28 -11.03 4.84 -17.35
N LYS A 29 -9.71 4.87 -17.19
CA LYS A 29 -9.02 5.04 -15.90
C LYS A 29 -8.91 6.49 -15.44
N ALA A 30 -8.92 7.44 -16.38
CA ALA A 30 -8.59 8.85 -16.14
C ALA A 30 -9.31 9.46 -14.92
N PRO A 31 -10.64 9.29 -14.71
CA PRO A 31 -11.29 9.87 -13.54
C PRO A 31 -10.71 9.41 -12.20
N ALA A 32 -10.23 8.16 -12.12
CA ALA A 32 -9.59 7.61 -10.93
C ALA A 32 -8.17 8.16 -10.76
N MET A 33 -7.42 8.26 -11.86
CA MET A 33 -6.06 8.81 -11.87
C MET A 33 -6.06 10.29 -11.50
N ASP A 34 -6.98 11.05 -12.08
CA ASP A 34 -7.14 12.48 -11.83
C ASP A 34 -7.49 12.72 -10.36
N GLN A 35 -8.31 11.85 -9.74
CA GLN A 35 -8.62 11.98 -8.32
C GLN A 35 -7.45 11.56 -7.43
N LEU A 36 -6.72 10.50 -7.78
CA LEU A 36 -5.50 10.12 -7.06
C LEU A 36 -4.46 11.24 -7.10
N ALA A 37 -4.23 11.84 -8.27
CA ALA A 37 -3.34 12.98 -8.44
C ALA A 37 -3.68 14.12 -7.48
N ARG A 38 -4.97 14.48 -7.37
CA ARG A 38 -5.44 15.54 -6.48
C ARG A 38 -5.26 15.20 -5.00
N GLU A 39 -5.45 13.95 -4.59
CA GLU A 39 -5.21 13.50 -3.21
C GLU A 39 -3.71 13.45 -2.89
N VAL A 40 -2.87 13.06 -3.86
CA VAL A 40 -1.40 13.12 -3.75
C VAL A 40 -0.93 14.57 -3.62
N ASP A 41 -1.40 15.48 -4.47
CA ASP A 41 -1.08 16.91 -4.38
C ASP A 41 -1.45 17.48 -3.01
N ALA A 42 -2.60 17.08 -2.47
CA ALA A 42 -3.03 17.49 -1.13
C ALA A 42 -2.10 16.96 -0.03
N CYS A 43 -1.64 15.70 -0.15
CA CYS A 43 -0.65 15.12 0.76
C CYS A 43 0.69 15.87 0.67
N VAL A 44 1.20 16.11 -0.54
CA VAL A 44 2.46 16.86 -0.78
C VAL A 44 2.36 18.28 -0.22
N ALA A 45 1.23 18.96 -0.43
CA ALA A 45 0.96 20.27 0.16
C ALA A 45 0.97 20.23 1.70
N GLY A 46 0.34 19.20 2.31
CA GLY A 46 0.32 19.03 3.76
C GLY A 46 1.70 18.76 4.36
N ILE A 47 2.56 17.99 3.67
CA ILE A 47 3.96 17.82 4.06
C ILE A 47 4.66 19.19 4.09
N ARG A 48 4.48 19.98 3.04
CA ARG A 48 5.17 21.28 2.87
C ARG A 48 4.62 22.40 3.74
N ASP A 49 3.38 22.31 4.20
CA ASP A 49 2.86 23.23 5.20
C ASP A 49 3.65 23.15 6.52
N VAL A 50 4.18 21.98 6.86
CA VAL A 50 5.02 21.76 8.05
C VAL A 50 6.51 21.88 7.72
N TYR A 51 6.96 21.30 6.60
CA TYR A 51 8.35 21.33 6.13
C TYR A 51 8.45 21.92 4.71
N PRO A 52 8.55 23.26 4.56
CA PRO A 52 8.53 23.91 3.24
C PRO A 52 9.61 23.43 2.26
N ASP A 53 10.78 23.03 2.77
CA ASP A 53 11.92 22.54 1.99
C ASP A 53 11.95 20.99 1.87
N ALA A 54 10.82 20.32 2.10
CA ALA A 54 10.73 18.86 1.99
C ALA A 54 10.98 18.37 0.56
N GLU A 55 11.87 17.39 0.45
CA GLU A 55 12.05 16.59 -0.75
C GLU A 55 11.04 15.44 -0.71
N VAL A 56 10.19 15.33 -1.73
CA VAL A 56 9.12 14.33 -1.76
C VAL A 56 9.28 13.47 -3.00
N THR A 57 9.27 12.15 -2.79
CA THR A 57 9.16 11.15 -3.85
C THR A 57 7.78 10.53 -3.80
N VAL A 58 7.12 10.46 -4.95
CA VAL A 58 5.83 9.79 -5.12
C VAL A 58 6.06 8.56 -5.97
N TRP A 59 5.77 7.38 -5.41
CA TRP A 59 5.82 6.12 -6.13
C TRP A 59 4.41 5.68 -6.54
N ASP A 60 4.22 5.45 -7.84
CA ASP A 60 3.01 4.84 -8.39
C ASP A 60 3.02 3.33 -8.12
N GLY A 61 2.49 2.92 -6.96
CA GLY A 61 2.50 1.53 -6.52
C GLY A 61 1.46 0.66 -7.21
N HIS A 62 0.57 1.23 -8.01
CA HIS A 62 -0.56 0.52 -8.58
C HIS A 62 -0.16 -0.29 -9.81
N GLY A 63 -0.46 -1.59 -9.85
CA GLY A 63 0.10 -2.53 -10.84
C GLY A 63 -0.25 -2.24 -12.32
N SER A 64 -1.31 -1.49 -12.60
CA SER A 64 -1.64 -1.04 -13.96
C SER A 64 -1.45 0.47 -14.19
N GLY A 65 -0.72 1.14 -13.29
CA GLY A 65 -0.46 2.58 -13.25
C GLY A 65 -1.63 3.36 -12.65
N GLY A 66 -1.41 4.09 -11.57
CA GLY A 66 -2.38 4.96 -10.90
C GLY A 66 -2.23 6.44 -11.26
N LEU A 67 -1.05 6.84 -11.75
CA LEU A 67 -0.70 8.23 -12.04
C LEU A 67 -0.03 8.34 -13.41
N ARG A 68 -0.08 9.55 -13.97
CA ARG A 68 0.81 9.99 -15.07
C ARG A 68 2.01 10.70 -14.45
N GLU A 69 3.13 10.71 -15.16
CA GLU A 69 4.30 11.50 -14.72
C GLU A 69 3.95 12.99 -14.53
N ASP A 70 3.16 13.56 -15.46
CA ASP A 70 2.69 14.95 -15.40
C ASP A 70 1.67 15.24 -14.28
N ASP A 71 1.10 14.19 -13.66
CA ASP A 71 0.18 14.34 -12.52
C ASP A 71 0.92 14.70 -11.23
N VAL A 72 2.22 14.40 -11.13
CA VAL A 72 3.03 14.68 -9.93
C VAL A 72 3.78 15.99 -10.11
N GLN A 73 3.29 17.04 -9.46
CA GLN A 73 3.91 18.36 -9.49
C GLN A 73 4.73 18.62 -8.23
N ASP A 74 5.85 19.32 -8.39
CA ASP A 74 6.77 19.65 -7.31
C ASP A 74 7.26 18.44 -6.50
N ALA A 75 7.26 17.23 -7.03
CA ALA A 75 7.79 16.03 -6.38
C ALA A 75 8.46 15.12 -7.42
N THR A 76 9.26 14.17 -6.96
CA THR A 76 9.90 13.19 -7.84
C THR A 76 8.92 12.04 -8.10
N TYR A 77 8.50 11.85 -9.36
CA TYR A 77 7.70 10.70 -9.76
C TYR A 77 8.55 9.45 -9.96
N VAL A 78 8.09 8.31 -9.44
CA VAL A 78 8.70 7.00 -9.66
C VAL A 78 7.62 6.02 -10.15
N ALA A 79 7.84 5.46 -11.33
CA ALA A 79 6.90 4.51 -11.96
C ALA A 79 6.93 3.13 -11.28
N GLY A 80 5.79 2.42 -11.31
CA GLY A 80 5.53 1.23 -10.50
C GLY A 80 6.49 0.04 -10.60
N ASP A 81 7.13 -0.18 -11.75
CA ASP A 81 7.96 -1.37 -11.94
C ASP A 81 9.30 -1.34 -11.17
N SER A 82 9.73 -0.19 -10.63
CA SER A 82 11.07 -0.03 -10.03
C SER A 82 11.21 -0.59 -8.60
N ARG A 83 10.13 -1.09 -7.98
CA ARG A 83 10.06 -1.59 -6.58
C ARG A 83 10.97 -0.80 -5.60
N PRO A 84 10.87 0.53 -5.55
CA PRO A 84 11.83 1.39 -4.84
C PRO A 84 11.73 1.26 -3.30
N TYR A 85 10.67 0.64 -2.78
CA TYR A 85 10.42 0.47 -1.34
C TYR A 85 11.40 -0.50 -0.64
N PHE A 86 12.29 -1.17 -1.38
CA PHE A 86 13.36 -1.99 -0.81
C PHE A 86 14.68 -1.24 -0.59
N ASP A 87 14.78 0.02 -1.00
CA ASP A 87 15.89 0.89 -0.66
C ASP A 87 15.35 2.26 -0.22
N LEU A 88 14.91 2.30 1.04
CA LEU A 88 14.41 3.49 1.70
C LEU A 88 15.44 4.15 2.61
N SER A 89 16.71 3.70 2.54
CA SER A 89 17.81 4.12 3.43
C SER A 89 18.07 5.63 3.45
N GLU A 90 17.58 6.33 2.44
CA GLU A 90 17.77 7.74 2.19
C GLU A 90 16.55 8.61 2.53
N TYR A 91 15.45 7.98 2.99
CA TYR A 91 14.20 8.64 3.37
C TYR A 91 14.04 8.71 4.88
N ASP A 92 13.36 9.74 5.36
CA ASP A 92 13.08 9.94 6.78
C ASP A 92 11.69 9.41 7.18
N VAL A 93 10.74 9.35 6.24
CA VAL A 93 9.32 9.09 6.51
C VAL A 93 8.62 8.45 5.31
N GLN A 94 7.72 7.49 5.56
CA GLN A 94 6.80 6.91 4.57
C GLN A 94 5.33 7.34 4.82
N LEU A 95 4.57 7.57 3.74
CA LEU A 95 3.14 7.90 3.75
C LEU A 95 2.40 7.09 2.68
N PHE A 96 1.11 6.84 2.89
CA PHE A 96 0.21 6.18 1.93
C PHE A 96 -0.92 7.08 1.47
N VAL A 97 -1.16 7.13 0.16
CA VAL A 97 -2.32 7.82 -0.44
C VAL A 97 -3.11 6.85 -1.32
N GLY A 98 -4.43 6.81 -1.10
CA GLY A 98 -5.34 5.96 -1.87
C GLY A 98 -5.22 4.46 -1.59
N GLN A 99 -4.78 4.06 -0.40
CA GLN A 99 -4.64 2.66 -0.01
C GLN A 99 -6.01 1.99 0.26
N HIS A 100 -6.13 0.72 -0.10
CA HIS A 100 -7.28 -0.14 0.23
C HIS A 100 -6.93 -1.18 1.30
N ALA A 101 -7.96 -1.80 1.89
CA ALA A 101 -7.79 -2.87 2.86
C ALA A 101 -7.32 -4.20 2.21
N MET A 102 -6.69 -5.05 3.03
CA MET A 102 -6.21 -6.39 2.68
C MET A 102 -7.34 -7.32 2.23
N ALA A 103 -6.96 -8.37 1.48
CA ALA A 103 -7.86 -9.42 1.04
C ALA A 103 -8.63 -10.06 2.22
N GLY A 104 -9.87 -10.47 1.97
CA GLY A 104 -10.74 -11.06 2.99
C GLY A 104 -11.41 -10.08 3.97
N THR A 105 -11.03 -8.79 3.97
CA THR A 105 -11.62 -7.79 4.87
C THR A 105 -13.11 -7.53 4.62
N VAL A 106 -13.96 -7.86 5.57
CA VAL A 106 -15.43 -7.75 5.40
C VAL A 106 -15.86 -6.31 5.11
N ALA A 107 -16.68 -6.16 4.06
CA ALA A 107 -17.27 -4.88 3.62
C ALA A 107 -16.25 -3.77 3.28
N ALA A 108 -14.99 -4.12 3.00
CA ALA A 108 -14.01 -3.22 2.40
C ALA A 108 -14.17 -3.18 0.87
N PRO A 109 -14.16 -1.98 0.26
CA PRO A 109 -14.22 -1.81 -1.19
C PRO A 109 -12.85 -2.16 -1.79
N LEU A 110 -12.89 -2.83 -2.94
CA LEU A 110 -11.74 -3.23 -3.75
C LEU A 110 -10.64 -3.96 -3.00
N ARG A 111 -11.01 -4.62 -1.89
CA ARG A 111 -10.08 -5.31 -1.00
C ARG A 111 -9.33 -6.41 -1.75
N HIS A 112 -8.02 -6.44 -1.57
CA HIS A 112 -7.15 -7.50 -2.05
C HIS A 112 -5.77 -7.37 -1.41
N THR A 113 -4.89 -8.33 -1.72
CA THR A 113 -3.48 -8.26 -1.38
C THR A 113 -2.71 -8.68 -2.62
N TYR A 114 -2.05 -7.72 -3.27
CA TYR A 114 -1.30 -7.81 -4.53
C TYR A 114 -2.13 -8.19 -5.75
N SER A 115 -2.70 -9.39 -5.78
CA SER A 115 -3.54 -9.84 -6.88
C SER A 115 -5.00 -9.94 -6.45
N SER A 116 -5.79 -8.96 -6.88
CA SER A 116 -7.25 -8.99 -6.71
C SER A 116 -7.96 -10.09 -7.53
N ARG A 117 -7.22 -10.86 -8.34
CA ARG A 117 -7.76 -11.93 -9.19
C ARG A 117 -7.50 -13.32 -8.65
N SER A 118 -6.39 -13.53 -7.96
CA SER A 118 -5.92 -14.87 -7.63
C SER A 118 -5.69 -15.08 -6.13
N VAL A 119 -5.47 -14.03 -5.34
CA VAL A 119 -5.12 -14.15 -3.93
C VAL A 119 -6.35 -14.02 -3.04
N GLU A 120 -6.57 -15.05 -2.20
CA GLU A 120 -7.59 -15.06 -1.15
C GLU A 120 -7.08 -14.35 0.11
N TYR A 121 -5.85 -14.63 0.55
CA TYR A 121 -5.18 -13.90 1.63
C TYR A 121 -3.67 -14.13 1.64
N TYR A 122 -2.97 -13.22 2.32
CA TYR A 122 -1.59 -13.42 2.80
C TYR A 122 -1.60 -13.54 4.32
N ARG A 123 -0.73 -14.39 4.87
CA ARG A 123 -0.51 -14.53 6.30
C ARG A 123 0.97 -14.63 6.62
N LEU A 124 1.51 -13.61 7.29
CA LEU A 124 2.91 -13.55 7.71
C LEU A 124 3.02 -13.86 9.21
N ASN A 125 3.79 -14.89 9.57
CA ASN A 125 3.97 -15.35 10.95
C ASN A 125 2.63 -15.58 11.67
N GLY A 126 1.67 -16.17 10.97
CA GLY A 126 0.33 -16.42 11.50
C GLY A 126 -0.62 -15.21 11.51
N THR A 127 -0.16 -14.01 11.11
CA THR A 127 -0.95 -12.77 11.08
C THR A 127 -1.41 -12.46 9.66
N PHE A 128 -2.71 -12.24 9.44
CA PHE A 128 -3.21 -11.76 8.14
C PHE A 128 -2.63 -10.39 7.84
N ILE A 129 -2.14 -10.21 6.62
CA ILE A 129 -1.42 -9.00 6.23
C ILE A 129 -1.80 -8.58 4.81
N GLY A 130 -2.01 -7.27 4.62
CA GLY A 130 -2.18 -6.65 3.32
C GLY A 130 -0.92 -5.96 2.84
N GLU A 131 -1.06 -5.27 1.70
CA GLU A 131 0.05 -4.54 1.10
C GLU A 131 0.56 -3.41 2.01
N PHE A 132 -0.34 -2.76 2.76
CA PHE A 132 0.06 -1.76 3.76
C PHE A 132 0.98 -2.38 4.81
N GLY A 133 0.53 -3.46 5.47
CA GLY A 133 1.30 -4.08 6.55
C GLY A 133 2.66 -4.59 6.05
N CYS A 134 2.67 -5.20 4.86
CA CYS A 134 3.87 -5.61 4.14
C CYS A 134 4.87 -4.45 3.96
N ARG A 135 4.43 -3.36 3.32
CA ARG A 135 5.30 -2.20 3.02
C ARG A 135 5.70 -1.40 4.26
N ALA A 136 4.82 -1.32 5.26
CA ALA A 136 5.14 -0.70 6.54
C ALA A 136 6.23 -1.49 7.29
N LEU A 137 6.20 -2.83 7.22
CA LEU A 137 7.22 -3.71 7.80
C LEU A 137 8.56 -3.54 7.10
N VAL A 138 8.57 -3.56 5.77
CA VAL A 138 9.77 -3.35 4.94
C VAL A 138 10.40 -1.97 5.23
N ALA A 139 9.58 -0.91 5.32
CA ALA A 139 10.07 0.42 5.70
C ALA A 139 10.58 0.45 7.14
N GLY A 140 9.88 -0.21 8.07
CA GLY A 140 10.26 -0.24 9.47
C GLY A 140 11.60 -0.91 9.74
N TYR A 141 11.92 -2.00 9.02
CA TYR A 141 13.23 -2.65 9.07
C TYR A 141 14.36 -1.86 8.38
N GLN A 142 14.02 -0.77 7.68
CA GLN A 142 14.96 0.21 7.14
C GLN A 142 15.01 1.49 8.00
N ASP A 143 14.49 1.43 9.23
CA ASP A 143 14.36 2.53 10.18
C ASP A 143 13.48 3.71 9.69
N VAL A 144 12.57 3.47 8.73
CA VAL A 144 11.65 4.47 8.17
C VAL A 144 10.23 4.29 8.74
N PRO A 145 9.72 5.23 9.56
CA PRO A 145 8.36 5.16 10.08
C PRO A 145 7.32 5.45 9.01
N THR A 146 6.20 4.72 9.06
CA THR A 146 5.01 4.99 8.23
C THR A 146 3.99 5.76 9.06
N VAL A 147 3.79 7.04 8.77
CA VAL A 147 3.11 7.97 9.69
C VAL A 147 1.69 8.35 9.28
N PHE A 148 1.35 8.10 8.02
CA PHE A 148 0.09 8.53 7.44
C PHE A 148 -0.45 7.49 6.46
N LEU A 149 -1.78 7.32 6.47
CA LEU A 149 -2.51 6.63 5.43
C LEU A 149 -3.82 7.34 5.11
N SER A 150 -4.11 7.52 3.82
CA SER A 150 -5.45 7.84 3.34
C SER A 150 -6.00 6.74 2.44
N GLY A 151 -7.31 6.49 2.56
CA GLY A 151 -7.96 5.35 1.92
C GLY A 151 -9.42 5.16 2.34
N ASP A 152 -9.90 3.92 2.33
CA ASP A 152 -11.19 3.58 2.93
C ASP A 152 -11.10 3.37 4.44
N ASP A 153 -12.25 3.33 5.12
CA ASP A 153 -12.32 3.16 6.58
C ASP A 153 -11.72 1.84 7.09
N LYS A 154 -11.70 0.77 6.28
CA LYS A 154 -11.08 -0.51 6.67
C LYS A 154 -9.58 -0.48 6.44
N ALA A 155 -9.07 0.16 5.39
CA ALA A 155 -7.64 0.43 5.23
C ALA A 155 -7.09 1.23 6.41
N CYS A 156 -7.85 2.24 6.88
CA CYS A 156 -7.48 3.02 8.06
C CYS A 156 -7.40 2.15 9.32
N HIS A 157 -8.41 1.31 9.57
CA HIS A 157 -8.37 0.38 10.69
C HIS A 157 -7.23 -0.64 10.57
N GLU A 158 -6.97 -1.16 9.38
CA GLU A 158 -5.83 -2.04 9.12
C GLU A 158 -4.51 -1.36 9.46
N ALA A 159 -4.33 -0.11 9.04
CA ALA A 159 -3.14 0.65 9.34
C ALA A 159 -2.88 0.75 10.84
N GLN A 160 -3.94 1.05 11.60
CA GLN A 160 -3.90 1.16 13.07
C GLN A 160 -3.66 -0.18 13.78
N MET A 161 -3.95 -1.32 13.14
CA MET A 161 -3.62 -2.63 13.71
C MET A 161 -2.11 -2.89 13.72
N PHE A 162 -1.39 -2.40 12.71
CA PHE A 162 0.06 -2.59 12.59
C PHE A 162 0.85 -1.43 13.18
N VAL A 163 0.39 -0.19 12.99
CA VAL A 163 1.03 1.03 13.48
C VAL A 163 -0.01 1.80 14.33
N PRO A 164 -0.16 1.50 15.63
CA PRO A 164 -1.22 2.07 16.46
C PRO A 164 -1.25 3.60 16.52
N GLU A 165 -0.08 4.24 16.38
CA GLU A 165 0.10 5.70 16.45
C GLU A 165 -0.14 6.42 15.11
N ILE A 166 -0.36 5.69 14.01
CA ILE A 166 -0.50 6.26 12.67
C ILE A 166 -1.71 7.20 12.55
N GLU A 167 -1.53 8.32 11.86
CA GLU A 167 -2.65 9.18 11.48
C GLU A 167 -3.33 8.60 10.22
N THR A 168 -4.66 8.52 10.24
CA THR A 168 -5.42 7.95 9.12
C THR A 168 -6.56 8.84 8.67
N VAL A 169 -6.78 8.93 7.36
CA VAL A 169 -7.92 9.66 6.77
C VAL A 169 -8.75 8.73 5.89
N ALA A 170 -9.94 8.38 6.35
CA ALA A 170 -10.93 7.68 5.55
C ALA A 170 -11.64 8.66 4.60
N VAL A 171 -11.33 8.60 3.30
CA VAL A 171 -11.98 9.40 2.24
C VAL A 171 -13.26 8.75 1.71
N LYS A 172 -13.51 7.50 2.07
CA LYS A 172 -14.77 6.78 1.83
C LYS A 172 -15.02 5.72 2.90
N ARG A 173 -16.28 5.30 3.01
CA ARG A 173 -16.70 4.22 3.89
C ARG A 173 -17.17 3.02 3.08
N GLY A 174 -16.48 1.89 3.19
CA GLY A 174 -16.83 0.64 2.56
C GLY A 174 -18.20 0.11 2.98
N THR A 175 -19.00 -0.32 2.00
CA THR A 175 -20.29 -1.00 2.19
C THR A 175 -20.37 -2.35 1.47
N GLY A 176 -19.36 -2.70 0.69
CA GLY A 176 -19.24 -3.94 -0.07
C GLY A 176 -17.96 -3.94 -0.90
N GLU A 177 -17.76 -4.99 -1.69
CA GLU A 177 -16.55 -5.14 -2.50
C GLU A 177 -16.43 -4.10 -3.61
N GLU A 178 -17.51 -3.78 -4.31
CA GLU A 178 -17.54 -2.68 -5.28
C GLU A 178 -18.60 -1.65 -4.87
N SER A 179 -18.55 -1.22 -3.61
CA SER A 179 -19.52 -0.29 -3.05
C SER A 179 -18.97 0.47 -1.86
N ALA A 180 -19.04 1.80 -1.92
CA ALA A 180 -18.73 2.66 -0.79
C ALA A 180 -19.63 3.91 -0.73
N VAL A 181 -19.65 4.54 0.44
CA VAL A 181 -20.15 5.91 0.63
C VAL A 181 -18.95 6.84 0.60
N HIS A 182 -18.88 7.67 -0.44
CA HIS A 182 -17.72 8.54 -0.70
C HIS A 182 -17.88 9.91 -0.04
N ARG A 183 -16.76 10.52 0.35
CA ARG A 183 -16.71 11.97 0.55
C ARG A 183 -16.81 12.68 -0.80
N ASP A 184 -17.18 13.96 -0.76
CA ASP A 184 -16.98 14.81 -1.92
C ASP A 184 -15.47 14.85 -2.27
N PRO A 185 -15.09 14.80 -3.56
CA PRO A 185 -13.69 14.84 -3.98
C PRO A 185 -12.89 16.02 -3.43
N ASP A 186 -13.49 17.20 -3.30
CA ASP A 186 -12.80 18.39 -2.77
C ASP A 186 -12.60 18.26 -1.25
N ASP A 187 -13.62 17.75 -0.55
CA ASP A 187 -13.56 17.47 0.89
C ASP A 187 -12.54 16.36 1.21
N ALA A 188 -12.37 15.37 0.31
CA ALA A 188 -11.36 14.34 0.42
C ALA A 188 -9.95 14.93 0.35
N CYS A 189 -9.66 15.76 -0.65
CA CYS A 189 -8.38 16.46 -0.75
C CYS A 189 -8.10 17.34 0.48
N ALA A 190 -9.07 18.12 0.95
CA ALA A 190 -8.91 18.94 2.15
C ALA A 190 -8.60 18.08 3.39
N ALA A 191 -9.32 16.97 3.57
CA ALA A 191 -9.09 16.06 4.68
C ALA A 191 -7.73 15.37 4.60
N VAL A 192 -7.27 14.98 3.41
CA VAL A 192 -5.93 14.41 3.20
C VAL A 192 -4.87 15.42 3.60
N ARG A 193 -4.92 16.66 3.10
CA ARG A 193 -3.97 17.72 3.48
C ARG A 193 -3.92 17.93 4.99
N ASP A 194 -5.08 18.12 5.62
CA ASP A 194 -5.17 18.33 7.07
C ASP A 194 -4.65 17.14 7.88
N GLY A 195 -4.92 15.91 7.41
CA GLY A 195 -4.42 14.68 8.01
C GLY A 195 -2.91 14.55 7.87
N THR A 196 -2.38 14.86 6.70
CA THR A 196 -0.93 14.86 6.47
C THR A 196 -0.23 15.88 7.38
N VAL A 197 -0.78 17.10 7.55
CA VAL A 197 -0.24 18.07 8.51
C VAL A 197 -0.16 17.47 9.92
N ARG A 198 -1.25 16.88 10.41
CA ARG A 198 -1.27 16.26 11.76
C ARG A 198 -0.25 15.11 11.90
N ALA A 199 -0.10 14.29 10.86
CA ALA A 199 0.87 13.19 10.84
C ALA A 199 2.31 13.72 10.90
N VAL A 200 2.59 14.74 10.09
CA VAL A 200 3.92 15.32 9.91
C VAL A 200 4.33 16.21 11.10
N GLU A 201 3.39 16.80 11.83
CA GLU A 201 3.68 17.48 13.11
C GLU A 201 4.05 16.49 14.23
N ARG A 202 3.75 15.19 14.05
CA ARG A 202 3.88 14.14 15.07
C ARG A 202 4.77 12.98 14.60
N LEU A 203 5.70 13.21 13.68
CA LEU A 203 6.59 12.16 13.16
C LEU A 203 7.31 11.40 14.28
N ASP A 204 7.80 12.13 15.29
CA ASP A 204 8.54 11.56 16.43
C ASP A 204 7.67 10.70 17.36
N ASP A 205 6.34 10.76 17.24
CA ASP A 205 5.41 9.92 18.02
C ASP A 205 5.19 8.54 17.38
N VAL A 206 5.58 8.34 16.11
CA VAL A 206 5.29 7.11 15.35
C VAL A 206 6.58 6.32 15.14
N PRO A 207 6.79 5.21 15.86
CA PRO A 207 7.98 4.39 15.68
C PRO A 207 7.94 3.60 14.36
N PRO A 208 9.10 3.25 13.76
CA PRO A 208 9.18 2.27 12.68
C PRO A 208 8.52 0.94 13.06
N TYR A 209 7.72 0.37 12.15
CA TYR A 209 7.00 -0.88 12.41
C TYR A 209 7.88 -2.12 12.20
N THR A 210 8.23 -2.79 13.30
CA THR A 210 9.05 -4.02 13.31
C THR A 210 8.36 -5.15 14.09
N GLY A 211 7.02 -5.12 14.18
CA GLY A 211 6.24 -6.00 15.05
C GLY A 211 6.18 -7.48 14.64
N LEU A 212 6.68 -7.84 13.45
CA LEU A 212 6.82 -9.21 12.98
C LEU A 212 8.30 -9.50 12.77
N GLU A 213 8.84 -10.49 13.49
CA GLU A 213 10.27 -10.79 13.52
C GLU A 213 10.61 -12.07 12.74
N PRO A 214 11.85 -12.21 12.21
CA PRO A 214 12.30 -13.45 11.58
C PRO A 214 12.43 -14.61 12.61
N PRO A 215 12.41 -15.88 12.17
CA PRO A 215 12.22 -16.31 10.78
C PRO A 215 10.79 -16.04 10.32
N TYR A 216 10.66 -15.66 9.06
CA TYR A 216 9.37 -15.37 8.46
C TYR A 216 8.78 -16.61 7.82
N GLU A 217 7.49 -16.81 8.03
CA GLU A 217 6.65 -17.77 7.30
C GLU A 217 5.49 -17.00 6.65
N LEU A 218 5.54 -16.89 5.32
CA LEU A 218 4.47 -16.28 4.54
C LEU A 218 3.63 -17.36 3.88
N ASP A 219 2.38 -17.51 4.32
CA ASP A 219 1.38 -18.30 3.61
C ASP A 219 0.64 -17.42 2.61
N VAL A 220 0.65 -17.82 1.35
CA VAL A 220 -0.09 -17.20 0.26
C VAL A 220 -1.18 -18.17 -0.20
N ARG A 221 -2.43 -17.83 0.13
CA ARG A 221 -3.59 -18.62 -0.27
C ARG A 221 -4.29 -18.00 -1.47
N HIS A 222 -4.69 -18.85 -2.41
CA HIS A 222 -5.36 -18.48 -3.64
C HIS A 222 -6.83 -18.90 -3.63
N TYR A 223 -7.66 -18.24 -4.45
CA TYR A 223 -9.07 -18.62 -4.63
C TYR A 223 -9.21 -19.98 -5.33
N ASP A 224 -8.36 -20.23 -6.31
CA ASP A 224 -8.32 -21.45 -7.10
C ASP A 224 -7.06 -22.26 -6.79
N PRO A 225 -7.07 -23.59 -7.00
CA PRO A 225 -5.85 -24.38 -6.94
C PRO A 225 -4.77 -23.81 -7.85
N VAL A 226 -3.54 -23.69 -7.36
CA VAL A 226 -2.39 -23.24 -8.15
C VAL A 226 -1.66 -24.47 -8.68
N PRO A 227 -1.65 -24.76 -9.98
CA PRO A 227 -0.90 -25.89 -10.52
C PRO A 227 0.61 -25.76 -10.21
N PRO A 228 1.34 -26.87 -10.03
CA PRO A 228 2.79 -26.83 -9.86
C PRO A 228 3.46 -26.08 -11.02
N GLY A 229 4.32 -25.12 -10.68
CA GLY A 229 5.07 -24.31 -11.65
C GLY A 229 4.32 -23.13 -12.27
N GLU A 230 3.08 -22.84 -11.84
CA GLU A 230 2.30 -21.67 -12.29
C GLU A 230 2.33 -20.48 -11.32
N GLY A 231 3.17 -20.53 -10.27
CA GLY A 231 3.40 -19.45 -9.31
C GLY A 231 4.51 -18.47 -9.73
N TRP A 232 4.64 -17.37 -8.98
CA TRP A 232 5.76 -16.42 -9.12
C TRP A 232 6.99 -16.81 -8.29
N TRP A 233 6.92 -17.93 -7.57
CA TRP A 233 7.98 -18.55 -6.77
C TRP A 233 8.63 -19.72 -7.52
N ASP A 234 9.84 -20.12 -7.09
CA ASP A 234 10.49 -21.35 -7.54
C ASP A 234 10.04 -22.53 -6.67
N GLU A 235 9.30 -23.48 -7.24
CA GLU A 235 8.80 -24.67 -6.52
C GLU A 235 9.93 -25.63 -6.11
N ASP A 236 11.11 -25.54 -6.74
CA ASP A 236 12.26 -26.38 -6.43
C ASP A 236 13.13 -25.78 -5.29
N ALA A 237 12.81 -24.58 -4.81
CA ALA A 237 13.58 -23.92 -3.78
C ALA A 237 13.30 -24.47 -2.37
N ASP A 238 14.35 -24.70 -1.58
CA ASP A 238 14.28 -25.34 -0.26
C ASP A 238 13.40 -24.60 0.78
N HIS A 239 13.09 -23.32 0.53
CA HIS A 239 12.31 -22.47 1.44
C HIS A 239 10.88 -22.22 0.92
N VAL A 240 10.47 -22.89 -0.15
CA VAL A 240 9.11 -22.89 -0.69
C VAL A 240 8.45 -24.25 -0.39
N GLU A 241 7.31 -24.22 0.28
CA GLU A 241 6.52 -25.41 0.60
C GLU A 241 5.11 -25.26 0.05
N ARG A 242 4.68 -26.23 -0.75
CA ARG A 242 3.27 -26.38 -1.09
C ARG A 242 2.51 -27.03 0.06
N VAL A 243 1.80 -26.22 0.83
CA VAL A 243 1.03 -26.66 2.01
C VAL A 243 -0.20 -27.46 1.58
N ASP A 244 -0.92 -26.97 0.56
CA ASP A 244 -2.04 -27.66 -0.10
C ASP A 244 -2.18 -27.17 -1.56
N ASP A 245 -3.22 -27.59 -2.28
CA ASP A 245 -3.39 -27.21 -3.68
C ASP A 245 -3.64 -25.69 -3.88
N TRP A 246 -4.03 -24.95 -2.82
CA TRP A 246 -4.37 -23.51 -2.86
C TRP A 246 -3.32 -22.63 -2.18
N THR A 247 -2.49 -23.20 -1.32
CA THR A 247 -1.64 -22.46 -0.38
C THR A 247 -0.19 -22.85 -0.57
N VAL A 248 0.64 -21.84 -0.81
CA VAL A 248 2.10 -21.97 -0.80
C VAL A 248 2.66 -21.18 0.37
N ARG A 249 3.62 -21.78 1.07
CA ARG A 249 4.39 -21.17 2.14
C ARG A 249 5.77 -20.82 1.63
N ILE A 250 6.23 -19.63 1.94
CA ILE A 250 7.59 -19.17 1.65
C ILE A 250 8.23 -18.76 2.97
N THR A 251 9.43 -19.25 3.23
CA THR A 251 10.18 -18.94 4.46
C THR A 251 11.41 -18.07 4.16
N GLY A 252 11.81 -17.23 5.10
CA GLY A 252 12.96 -16.35 4.93
C GLY A 252 13.44 -15.69 6.21
N GLU A 253 14.63 -15.09 6.18
CA GLU A 253 15.27 -14.45 7.33
C GLU A 253 15.20 -12.91 7.28
N SER A 254 14.75 -12.34 6.16
CA SER A 254 14.74 -10.90 5.92
C SER A 254 13.60 -10.48 5.01
N VAL A 255 12.99 -9.33 5.30
CA VAL A 255 11.99 -8.65 4.46
C VAL A 255 12.61 -7.56 3.57
N VAL A 256 13.89 -7.23 3.75
CA VAL A 256 14.56 -6.09 3.07
C VAL A 256 15.60 -6.50 2.02
N ALA A 257 15.97 -7.78 1.94
CA ALA A 257 17.08 -8.22 1.08
C ALA A 257 16.63 -8.50 -0.36
N PRO A 258 17.13 -7.78 -1.39
CA PRO A 258 16.73 -7.96 -2.79
C PRO A 258 17.21 -9.28 -3.43
N HIS A 259 17.95 -10.11 -2.70
CA HIS A 259 18.56 -11.35 -3.20
C HIS A 259 18.02 -12.62 -2.53
N ASP A 260 17.15 -12.48 -1.52
CA ASP A 260 16.49 -13.62 -0.90
C ASP A 260 15.14 -13.83 -1.57
N GLU A 261 14.80 -15.05 -1.99
CA GLU A 261 13.54 -15.35 -2.69
C GLU A 261 12.27 -15.00 -1.89
N PHE A 262 12.38 -14.84 -0.56
CA PHE A 262 11.35 -14.28 0.31
C PHE A 262 10.91 -12.86 -0.11
N TYR A 263 11.81 -12.08 -0.73
CA TYR A 263 11.56 -10.77 -1.33
C TYR A 263 10.51 -10.79 -2.43
N LEU A 264 10.49 -11.85 -3.26
CA LEU A 264 9.59 -11.91 -4.42
C LEU A 264 8.12 -11.92 -3.99
N ALA A 265 7.88 -12.23 -2.72
CA ALA A 265 6.57 -12.28 -2.13
C ALA A 265 5.99 -10.92 -1.73
N PHE A 266 6.82 -9.88 -1.63
CA PHE A 266 6.41 -8.55 -1.17
C PHE A 266 6.36 -7.52 -2.30
#